data_AF-A0AAD6H1W1-F1
#
_entry.id   AF-A0AAD6H1W1-F1
#
_cell.length_a   1.000
_cell.length_b   1.000
_cell.length_c   1.000
_cell.angle_alpha   90.00
_cell.angle_beta   90.00
_cell.angle_gamma   90.00
#
_symmetry.space_group_name_H-M   'P 1'
#
loop_
_entity.id
_entity.type
_entity.pdbx_description
1 polymer ?
#
loop_
_entity_poly.entity_id
_entity_poly.type
_entity_poly.pdbx_seq_one_letter_code
_entity_poly.pdbx_strand_id
1 'polypeptide(L)'
;MARTSQIARDSTEEPIRWIQRTYVDHQGNPVILGKVASYGRQFYQPEPNELEEYRLQVYSTAPILPEEFNNLYEYFYSEFDQFPFLEIYSYNPPDGLACVEHQRHEVAYRKRLHAGQREDLPPLIPTMKIGFKDEFMSGFCFLLTSKSYLQGAYRDNDHGTGPYWITFDRSLPAATTKLPIIKRLGRPATELQTFTEWGISVDPEIRDINVDITTDQNGFGFDIKDLMIGRCSTYVYGQFDYGLYEPPPPAPSKTPTIQYIQEALEQQQTAEMKSLNVNVLRLTRGSENSTVTITNNPKDGECELQYVIYVQFLADIEIEQERTTLLETTARTFTAAIISHLPVPKTIYFEFRIPSSSSLSSLISASPNGFNIGASHEFEAGSGTFIRALPQGSRDYSFRPFAHHYFTVVLDKPTFIREPGVLFFTLWADPALEVEIDPDTTTEPIIETRRSAGIHEATRRLGMLSVEENIQDSARKLTREEHRELLSLSPEEYERKMTF
;
A
#
# COMPACT_ATOMS: atom_id res chain seq x y z
N MET A 1 -13.72 -73.70 5.74
CA MET A 1 -13.16 -72.72 4.78
C MET A 1 -13.48 -71.32 5.28
N ALA A 2 -12.57 -70.71 6.04
CA ALA A 2 -12.64 -69.30 6.41
C ALA A 2 -11.69 -68.55 5.47
N ARG A 3 -12.22 -67.63 4.66
CA ARG A 3 -11.40 -66.69 3.88
C ARG A 3 -11.07 -65.52 4.80
N THR A 4 -9.85 -65.52 5.34
CA THR A 4 -9.24 -64.33 5.92
C THR A 4 -8.97 -63.36 4.79
N SER A 5 -9.76 -62.29 4.71
CA SER A 5 -9.40 -61.10 3.94
C SER A 5 -8.15 -60.51 4.59
N GLN A 6 -7.00 -60.73 3.96
CA GLN A 6 -5.83 -59.90 4.19
C GLN A 6 -6.22 -58.47 3.79
N ILE A 7 -6.52 -57.65 4.78
CA ILE A 7 -6.38 -56.20 4.63
C ILE A 7 -4.89 -56.01 4.41
N ALA A 8 -4.51 -55.69 3.17
CA ALA A 8 -3.18 -55.17 2.90
C ALA A 8 -3.00 -53.98 3.86
N ARG A 9 -2.10 -54.13 4.82
CA ARG A 9 -1.52 -52.95 5.46
C ARG A 9 -0.89 -52.19 4.31
N ASP A 10 -1.38 -50.98 4.03
CA ASP A 10 -0.66 -50.01 3.23
C ASP A 10 0.71 -49.84 3.88
N SER A 11 1.69 -50.56 3.35
CA SER A 11 3.09 -50.40 3.66
C SER A 11 3.59 -49.29 2.77
N THR A 12 3.78 -48.11 3.34
CA THR A 12 5.01 -47.31 3.34
C THR A 12 4.63 -45.87 3.64
N GLU A 13 4.95 -45.38 4.84
CA GLU A 13 5.08 -43.96 5.10
C GLU A 13 6.12 -43.42 4.09
N GLU A 14 5.67 -42.74 3.02
CA GLU A 14 6.60 -42.01 2.17
C GLU A 14 7.33 -40.97 3.04
N PRO A 15 8.65 -40.81 2.86
CA PRO A 15 9.40 -39.83 3.63
C PRO A 15 8.85 -38.43 3.34
N ILE A 16 8.65 -37.67 4.41
CA ILE A 16 8.32 -36.25 4.34
C ILE A 16 9.33 -35.56 3.44
N ARG A 17 8.86 -34.96 2.35
CA ARG A 17 9.72 -34.30 1.35
C ARG A 17 9.03 -33.09 0.75
N TRP A 18 9.84 -32.22 0.18
CA TRP A 18 9.38 -31.13 -0.66
C TRP A 18 8.69 -31.66 -1.93
N ILE A 19 7.49 -31.17 -2.20
CA ILE A 19 6.74 -31.40 -3.44
C ILE A 19 6.42 -30.03 -4.05
N GLN A 20 6.55 -29.89 -5.37
CA GLN A 20 6.31 -28.62 -6.06
C GLN A 20 5.69 -28.77 -7.44
N ARG A 21 5.11 -27.67 -7.91
CA ARG A 21 4.79 -27.41 -9.32
C ARG A 21 5.32 -26.03 -9.72
N THR A 22 5.55 -25.83 -11.02
CA THR A 22 6.04 -24.56 -11.55
C THR A 22 5.06 -24.01 -12.57
N TYR A 23 4.91 -22.69 -12.59
CA TYR A 23 4.22 -21.94 -13.64
C TYR A 23 4.96 -20.61 -13.86
N VAL A 24 4.43 -19.77 -14.74
CA VAL A 24 5.00 -18.45 -15.04
C VAL A 24 4.10 -17.34 -14.50
N ASP A 25 4.73 -16.28 -14.00
CA ASP A 25 4.04 -15.03 -13.65
C ASP A 25 3.64 -14.23 -14.91
N HIS A 26 3.05 -13.05 -14.70
CA HIS A 26 2.62 -12.14 -15.76
C HIS A 26 3.75 -11.58 -16.62
N GLN A 27 5.00 -11.65 -16.17
CA GLN A 27 6.20 -11.23 -16.93
C GLN A 27 6.93 -12.41 -17.57
N GLY A 28 6.49 -13.64 -17.30
CA GLY A 28 7.11 -14.87 -17.81
C GLY A 28 8.19 -15.45 -16.89
N ASN A 29 8.41 -14.91 -15.69
CA ASN A 29 9.38 -15.49 -14.77
C ASN A 29 8.81 -16.75 -14.10
N PRO A 30 9.67 -17.75 -13.81
CA PRO A 30 9.28 -18.92 -13.04
C PRO A 30 8.72 -18.58 -11.65
N VAL A 31 7.64 -19.26 -11.28
CA VAL A 31 7.08 -19.28 -9.92
C VAL A 31 6.98 -20.72 -9.46
N ILE A 32 7.51 -20.99 -8.27
CA ILE A 32 7.47 -22.30 -7.64
C ILE A 32 6.35 -22.28 -6.60
N LEU A 33 5.38 -23.18 -6.75
CA LEU A 33 4.41 -23.47 -5.70
C LEU A 33 4.81 -24.80 -5.06
N GLY A 34 5.24 -24.76 -3.80
CA GLY A 34 5.74 -25.93 -3.10
C GLY A 34 5.29 -26.03 -1.65
N LYS A 35 5.33 -27.24 -1.12
CA LYS A 35 4.99 -27.59 0.26
C LYS A 35 5.77 -28.84 0.67
N VAL A 36 6.10 -28.94 1.95
CA VAL A 36 6.60 -30.20 2.53
C VAL A 36 5.40 -31.08 2.87
N ALA A 37 5.34 -32.29 2.32
CA ALA A 37 4.21 -33.20 2.47
C ALA A 37 4.66 -34.66 2.59
N SER A 38 3.89 -35.45 3.34
CA SER A 38 4.09 -36.91 3.48
C SER A 38 3.40 -37.69 2.37
N TYR A 39 2.35 -37.12 1.77
CA TYR A 39 1.57 -37.78 0.72
C TYR A 39 1.32 -36.81 -0.43
N GLY A 40 1.54 -37.24 -1.67
CA GLY A 40 1.24 -36.44 -2.86
C GLY A 40 -0.21 -35.92 -2.92
N ARG A 41 -1.15 -36.64 -2.29
CA ARG A 41 -2.55 -36.19 -2.16
C ARG A 41 -2.70 -34.86 -1.42
N GLN A 42 -1.87 -34.60 -0.39
CA GLN A 42 -1.87 -33.34 0.36
C GLN A 42 -1.49 -32.14 -0.53
N PHE A 43 -0.78 -32.38 -1.64
CA PHE A 43 -0.39 -31.35 -2.59
C PHE A 43 -1.49 -31.06 -3.63
N TYR A 44 -2.11 -32.09 -4.20
CA TYR A 44 -3.08 -31.95 -5.30
C TYR A 44 -4.54 -31.82 -4.83
N GLN A 45 -4.83 -32.27 -3.61
CA GLN A 45 -6.15 -32.23 -2.98
C GLN A 45 -5.97 -31.80 -1.52
N PRO A 46 -5.53 -30.56 -1.25
CA PRO A 46 -5.57 -30.01 0.11
C PRO A 46 -7.00 -30.07 0.64
N GLU A 47 -7.16 -30.28 1.96
CA GLU A 47 -8.50 -30.34 2.56
C GLU A 47 -9.21 -28.98 2.44
N PRO A 48 -10.39 -28.92 1.80
CA PRO A 48 -11.09 -27.66 1.58
C PRO A 48 -11.53 -27.07 2.91
N ASN A 49 -11.27 -25.77 3.09
CA ASN A 49 -11.50 -24.97 4.31
C ASN A 49 -10.46 -25.11 5.44
N GLU A 50 -9.28 -25.69 5.18
CA GLU A 50 -8.15 -25.69 6.11
C GLU A 50 -7.05 -24.68 5.72
N LEU A 51 -6.15 -24.38 6.66
CA LEU A 51 -4.96 -23.55 6.46
C LEU A 51 -4.07 -24.03 5.30
N GLU A 52 -4.22 -25.30 4.92
CA GLU A 52 -3.42 -25.99 3.91
C GLU A 52 -3.60 -25.45 2.49
N GLU A 53 -4.73 -24.84 2.16
CA GLU A 53 -4.98 -24.30 0.82
C GLU A 53 -4.32 -22.93 0.58
N TYR A 54 -3.89 -22.26 1.66
CA TYR A 54 -3.32 -20.93 1.55
C TYR A 54 -1.90 -20.96 0.96
N ARG A 55 -1.56 -19.88 0.25
CA ARG A 55 -0.28 -19.72 -0.45
C ARG A 55 0.41 -18.47 0.06
N LEU A 56 1.49 -18.65 0.81
CA LEU A 56 2.33 -17.55 1.28
C LEU A 56 3.20 -17.10 0.11
N GLN A 57 3.02 -15.85 -0.30
CA GLN A 57 3.77 -15.25 -1.41
C GLN A 57 5.12 -14.78 -0.89
N VAL A 58 6.20 -15.36 -1.43
CA VAL A 58 7.57 -15.09 -0.99
C VAL A 58 8.39 -14.57 -2.17
N TYR A 59 8.87 -13.34 -2.01
CA TYR A 59 9.87 -12.70 -2.86
C TYR A 59 11.22 -12.69 -2.14
N SER A 60 12.30 -12.54 -2.90
CA SER A 60 13.64 -12.40 -2.36
C SER A 60 14.47 -11.48 -3.24
N THR A 61 15.27 -10.59 -2.67
CA THR A 61 16.19 -9.71 -3.43
C THR A 61 17.30 -10.51 -4.11
N ALA A 62 17.59 -11.73 -3.65
CA ALA A 62 18.53 -12.66 -4.25
C ALA A 62 17.86 -14.00 -4.62
N PRO A 63 18.36 -14.73 -5.63
CA PRO A 63 17.82 -16.05 -5.99
C PRO A 63 17.83 -17.03 -4.81
N ILE A 64 16.70 -17.71 -4.59
CA ILE A 64 16.59 -18.83 -3.64
C ILE A 64 16.89 -20.12 -4.39
N LEU A 65 17.84 -20.89 -3.90
CA LEU A 65 18.28 -22.14 -4.53
C LEU A 65 17.40 -23.32 -4.10
N PRO A 66 17.24 -24.37 -4.94
CA PRO A 66 16.40 -25.51 -4.61
C PRO A 66 16.76 -26.24 -3.31
N GLU A 67 18.06 -26.32 -2.98
CA GLU A 67 18.56 -26.88 -1.73
C GLU A 67 18.15 -26.07 -0.48
N GLU A 68 17.73 -24.82 -0.66
CA GLU A 68 17.34 -23.91 0.42
C GLU A 68 15.84 -24.00 0.76
N PHE A 69 15.02 -24.67 -0.05
CA PHE A 69 13.55 -24.69 0.11
C PHE A 69 13.07 -25.30 1.42
N ASN A 70 13.74 -26.33 1.93
CA ASN A 70 13.36 -26.93 3.22
C ASN A 70 13.63 -25.96 4.38
N ASN A 71 14.80 -25.30 4.40
CA ASN A 71 15.14 -24.33 5.43
C ASN A 71 14.18 -23.13 5.37
N LEU A 72 13.90 -22.65 4.15
CA LEU A 72 12.92 -21.59 3.94
C LEU A 72 11.54 -21.99 4.46
N TYR A 73 11.13 -23.23 4.18
CA TYR A 73 9.86 -23.73 4.66
C TYR A 73 9.80 -23.80 6.18
N GLU A 74 10.81 -24.38 6.83
CA GLU A 74 10.92 -24.42 8.29
C GLU A 74 10.92 -23.02 8.92
N TYR A 75 11.56 -22.06 8.27
CA TYR A 75 11.61 -20.66 8.71
C TYR A 75 10.22 -20.02 8.83
N PHE A 76 9.33 -20.25 7.87
CA PHE A 76 7.94 -19.76 7.92
C PHE A 76 7.01 -20.65 8.77
N TYR A 77 7.47 -21.80 9.26
CA TYR A 77 6.60 -22.89 9.69
C TYR A 77 6.79 -23.37 11.14
N SER A 78 7.82 -22.94 11.87
CA SER A 78 8.28 -23.56 13.13
C SER A 78 7.23 -23.87 14.22
N GLU A 79 6.01 -23.33 14.16
CA GLU A 79 4.94 -23.52 15.16
C GLU A 79 3.58 -24.07 14.63
N PHE A 80 3.50 -24.61 13.40
CA PHE A 80 2.22 -25.06 12.81
C PHE A 80 2.03 -26.59 12.82
N ASP A 81 0.79 -27.05 12.99
CA ASP A 81 0.37 -28.45 12.76
C ASP A 81 -0.16 -28.70 11.32
N GLN A 82 -0.57 -27.63 10.62
CA GLN A 82 -1.13 -27.65 9.26
C GLN A 82 -0.30 -26.78 8.34
N PHE A 83 0.03 -27.28 7.14
CA PHE A 83 1.07 -26.64 6.36
C PHE A 83 0.57 -25.81 5.17
N PRO A 84 0.90 -24.52 5.08
CA PRO A 84 0.59 -23.71 3.90
C PRO A 84 1.51 -24.05 2.73
N PHE A 85 1.12 -23.68 1.53
CA PHE A 85 2.04 -23.64 0.39
C PHE A 85 2.92 -22.39 0.47
N LEU A 86 4.18 -22.53 0.06
CA LEU A 86 5.01 -21.40 -0.33
C LEU A 86 4.89 -21.19 -1.84
N GLU A 87 4.66 -19.93 -2.21
CA GLU A 87 4.66 -19.45 -3.58
C GLU A 87 5.88 -18.54 -3.77
N ILE A 88 6.97 -19.12 -4.29
CA ILE A 88 8.29 -18.51 -4.40
C ILE A 88 8.47 -17.91 -5.80
N TYR A 89 8.67 -16.59 -5.87
CA TYR A 89 8.84 -15.86 -7.13
C TYR A 89 10.31 -15.66 -7.49
N SER A 90 10.69 -15.93 -8.75
CA SER A 90 12.05 -15.69 -9.23
C SER A 90 12.28 -14.27 -9.81
N TYR A 91 11.33 -13.36 -9.65
CA TYR A 91 11.40 -11.98 -10.19
C TYR A 91 12.56 -11.16 -9.58
N ASN A 92 13.00 -11.51 -8.38
CA ASN A 92 14.06 -10.82 -7.63
C ASN A 92 13.89 -9.29 -7.55
N PRO A 93 12.80 -8.80 -6.93
CA PRO A 93 12.55 -7.37 -6.81
C PRO A 93 13.64 -6.66 -6.00
N PRO A 94 13.98 -5.40 -6.33
CA PRO A 94 14.99 -4.64 -5.60
C PRO A 94 14.55 -4.24 -4.18
N ASP A 95 13.25 -4.09 -3.94
CA ASP A 95 12.68 -3.63 -2.67
C ASP A 95 11.19 -4.02 -2.52
N GLY A 96 10.59 -3.64 -1.38
CA GLY A 96 9.20 -3.96 -1.07
C GLY A 96 8.17 -3.27 -1.97
N LEU A 97 8.47 -2.10 -2.53
CA LEU A 97 7.54 -1.39 -3.43
C LEU A 97 7.44 -2.10 -4.78
N ALA A 98 8.57 -2.58 -5.31
CA ALA A 98 8.59 -3.40 -6.52
C ALA A 98 7.84 -4.74 -6.33
N CYS A 99 7.85 -5.31 -5.12
CA CYS A 99 7.02 -6.48 -4.80
C CYS A 99 5.53 -6.17 -4.94
N VAL A 100 5.08 -5.03 -4.41
CA VAL A 100 3.67 -4.60 -4.50
C VAL A 100 3.26 -4.37 -5.94
N GLU A 101 4.08 -3.65 -6.72
CA GLU A 101 3.81 -3.38 -8.13
C GLU A 101 3.69 -4.69 -8.92
N HIS A 102 4.63 -5.62 -8.73
CA HIS A 102 4.58 -6.94 -9.34
C HIS A 102 3.30 -7.71 -8.96
N GLN A 103 2.97 -7.76 -7.66
CA GLN A 103 1.83 -8.55 -7.18
C GLN A 103 0.48 -7.99 -7.65
N ARG A 104 0.31 -6.65 -7.68
CA ARG A 104 -0.90 -6.02 -8.24
C ARG A 104 -1.13 -6.45 -9.69
N HIS A 105 -0.08 -6.46 -10.50
CA HIS A 105 -0.15 -6.93 -11.88
C HIS A 105 -0.40 -8.44 -11.98
N GLU A 106 0.20 -9.22 -11.09
CA GLU A 106 0.00 -10.67 -11.04
C GLU A 106 -1.45 -11.04 -10.69
N VAL A 107 -2.05 -10.39 -9.68
CA VAL A 107 -3.46 -10.55 -9.32
C VAL A 107 -4.35 -10.22 -10.52
N ALA A 108 -4.11 -9.08 -11.17
CA ALA A 108 -4.86 -8.67 -12.35
C ALA A 108 -4.72 -9.66 -13.51
N TYR A 109 -3.51 -10.16 -13.76
CA TYR A 109 -3.22 -11.13 -14.79
C TYR A 109 -3.93 -12.46 -14.55
N ARG A 110 -3.83 -13.02 -13.34
CA ARG A 110 -4.47 -14.31 -13.02
C ARG A 110 -5.99 -14.22 -13.07
N LYS A 111 -6.60 -13.14 -12.59
CA LYS A 111 -8.05 -12.92 -12.76
C LYS A 111 -8.48 -13.00 -14.23
N ARG A 112 -7.71 -12.36 -15.13
CA ARG A 112 -7.99 -12.40 -16.58
C ARG A 112 -7.82 -13.80 -17.16
N LEU A 113 -6.79 -14.53 -16.74
CA LEU A 113 -6.59 -15.93 -17.16
C LEU A 113 -7.75 -16.83 -16.76
N HIS A 114 -8.20 -16.74 -15.51
CA HIS A 114 -9.31 -17.53 -14.98
C HIS A 114 -10.66 -17.20 -15.64
N ALA A 115 -10.87 -15.94 -16.04
CA ALA A 115 -12.03 -15.55 -16.85
C ALA A 115 -12.03 -16.22 -18.25
N GLY A 116 -10.86 -16.61 -18.77
CA GLY A 116 -10.69 -17.22 -20.08
C GLY A 116 -10.81 -18.75 -20.14
N GLN A 117 -11.17 -19.43 -19.04
CA GLN A 117 -11.43 -20.89 -18.95
C GLN A 117 -10.33 -21.78 -19.57
N ARG A 118 -9.07 -21.57 -19.20
CA ARG A 118 -7.96 -22.47 -19.58
C ARG A 118 -7.70 -23.53 -18.51
N GLU A 119 -7.15 -24.66 -18.90
CA GLU A 119 -6.62 -25.69 -18.00
C GLU A 119 -5.20 -25.30 -17.51
N ASP A 120 -4.76 -25.86 -16.38
CA ASP A 120 -3.43 -25.64 -15.77
C ASP A 120 -3.07 -24.18 -15.44
N LEU A 121 -4.03 -23.40 -14.98
CA LEU A 121 -3.82 -22.00 -14.62
C LEU A 121 -3.05 -21.83 -13.31
N PRO A 122 -2.17 -20.79 -13.21
CA PRO A 122 -1.66 -20.36 -11.93
C PRO A 122 -2.84 -20.01 -11.02
N PRO A 123 -2.79 -20.39 -9.74
CA PRO A 123 -3.98 -20.32 -8.93
C PRO A 123 -4.24 -18.88 -8.46
N LEU A 124 -5.51 -18.56 -8.18
CA LEU A 124 -5.87 -17.22 -7.73
C LEU A 124 -5.22 -16.87 -6.39
N ILE A 125 -4.92 -15.57 -6.23
CA ILE A 125 -4.30 -15.00 -5.05
C ILE A 125 -5.43 -14.50 -4.12
N PRO A 126 -5.56 -15.06 -2.91
CA PRO A 126 -6.58 -14.67 -1.95
C PRO A 126 -6.33 -13.25 -1.44
N THR A 127 -7.40 -12.54 -1.10
CA THR A 127 -7.33 -11.29 -0.36
C THR A 127 -7.02 -11.58 1.09
N MET A 128 -6.23 -10.72 1.70
CA MET A 128 -6.05 -10.73 3.14
C MET A 128 -7.02 -9.77 3.82
N LYS A 129 -7.37 -10.05 5.07
CA LYS A 129 -7.95 -9.08 6.01
C LYS A 129 -7.11 -9.20 7.27
N ILE A 130 -6.26 -8.21 7.48
CA ILE A 130 -5.30 -8.24 8.58
C ILE A 130 -5.98 -7.66 9.82
N GLY A 131 -6.16 -8.51 10.83
CA GLY A 131 -6.57 -8.12 12.17
C GLY A 131 -8.07 -7.84 12.37
N PHE A 132 -8.47 -7.93 13.64
CA PHE A 132 -9.76 -7.41 14.14
C PHE A 132 -9.77 -5.88 14.29
N LYS A 133 -8.63 -5.22 14.02
CA LYS A 133 -8.45 -3.76 14.10
C LYS A 133 -8.22 -3.17 12.71
N ASP A 134 -9.34 -2.91 12.04
CA ASP A 134 -9.58 -1.71 11.22
C ASP A 134 -8.75 -1.43 9.94
N GLU A 135 -7.85 -2.30 9.47
CA GLU A 135 -7.13 -2.05 8.21
C GLU A 135 -7.45 -3.06 7.10
N PHE A 136 -8.32 -2.65 6.17
CA PHE A 136 -8.65 -3.43 4.97
C PHE A 136 -7.48 -3.43 3.95
N MET A 137 -6.45 -4.25 4.19
CA MET A 137 -5.38 -4.54 3.23
C MET A 137 -5.65 -5.83 2.47
N SER A 138 -6.01 -5.71 1.20
CA SER A 138 -6.41 -6.85 0.38
C SER A 138 -5.25 -7.59 -0.29
N GLY A 139 -4.03 -7.07 -0.22
CA GLY A 139 -2.79 -7.69 -0.70
C GLY A 139 -1.78 -7.89 0.42
N PHE A 140 -0.98 -8.96 0.31
CA PHE A 140 0.05 -9.31 1.27
C PHE A 140 1.16 -10.15 0.62
N CYS A 141 2.42 -9.87 0.94
CA CYS A 141 3.55 -10.75 0.61
C CYS A 141 4.74 -10.54 1.55
N PHE A 142 5.71 -11.46 1.48
CA PHE A 142 7.00 -11.34 2.15
C PHE A 142 8.10 -11.01 1.16
N LEU A 143 9.07 -10.21 1.61
CA LEU A 143 10.34 -10.02 0.90
C LEU A 143 11.52 -10.41 1.80
N LEU A 144 12.30 -11.39 1.36
CA LEU A 144 13.59 -11.73 1.97
C LEU A 144 14.66 -10.77 1.44
N THR A 145 15.30 -10.03 2.33
CA THR A 145 16.43 -9.14 2.00
C THR A 145 17.78 -9.75 2.38
N SER A 146 17.78 -10.82 3.18
CA SER A 146 18.96 -11.55 3.62
C SER A 146 18.71 -13.07 3.60
N LYS A 147 19.76 -13.85 3.88
CA LYS A 147 19.68 -15.31 4.04
C LYS A 147 19.51 -15.75 5.50
N SER A 148 18.93 -14.90 6.36
CA SER A 148 18.64 -15.22 7.77
C SER A 148 17.84 -16.52 7.94
N TYR A 149 16.94 -16.81 7.00
CA TYR A 149 16.15 -18.04 6.95
C TYR A 149 16.97 -19.34 6.86
N LEU A 150 18.24 -19.30 6.46
CA LEU A 150 19.13 -20.48 6.49
C LEU A 150 19.63 -20.82 7.88
N GLN A 151 19.60 -19.86 8.80
CA GLN A 151 20.08 -20.03 10.16
C GLN A 151 18.92 -20.42 11.09
N GLY A 152 17.68 -20.02 10.77
CA GLY A 152 16.49 -20.29 11.58
C GLY A 152 15.96 -19.02 12.27
N ALA A 153 15.03 -19.19 13.21
CA ALA A 153 14.43 -18.09 13.96
C ALA A 153 15.31 -17.67 15.14
N TYR A 154 15.70 -16.39 15.19
CA TYR A 154 16.47 -15.77 16.29
C TYR A 154 15.81 -14.48 16.77
N ARG A 155 16.21 -14.00 17.96
CA ARG A 155 15.71 -12.75 18.56
C ARG A 155 16.54 -11.53 18.16
N ASP A 156 17.72 -11.72 17.59
CA ASP A 156 18.67 -10.66 17.27
C ASP A 156 18.93 -10.54 15.76
N ASN A 157 19.45 -9.39 15.35
CA ASN A 157 19.81 -9.08 13.97
C ASN A 157 21.22 -9.56 13.60
N ASP A 158 21.97 -10.15 14.54
CA ASP A 158 23.34 -10.65 14.33
C ASP A 158 23.38 -11.73 13.23
N HIS A 159 22.26 -12.38 12.99
CA HIS A 159 22.07 -13.42 11.96
C HIS A 159 21.40 -12.91 10.68
N GLY A 160 21.24 -11.58 10.55
CA GLY A 160 20.60 -10.89 9.44
C GLY A 160 19.19 -10.38 9.80
N THR A 161 18.63 -9.56 8.91
CA THR A 161 17.27 -9.03 9.04
C THR A 161 16.21 -10.10 8.79
N GLY A 162 15.10 -10.03 9.53
CA GLY A 162 13.90 -10.81 9.22
C GLY A 162 13.26 -10.35 7.90
N PRO A 163 12.27 -11.11 7.38
CA PRO A 163 11.56 -10.74 6.16
C PRO A 163 10.82 -9.41 6.33
N TYR A 164 10.71 -8.67 5.24
CA TYR A 164 9.79 -7.54 5.19
C TYR A 164 8.36 -8.07 5.05
N TRP A 165 7.48 -7.56 5.91
CA TRP A 165 6.05 -7.77 5.89
C TRP A 165 5.41 -6.67 5.06
N ILE A 166 4.82 -7.05 3.94
CA ILE A 166 4.30 -6.10 2.97
C ILE A 166 2.79 -6.27 2.88
N THR A 167 2.05 -5.23 3.26
CA THR A 167 0.59 -5.17 3.19
C THR A 167 0.18 -4.02 2.28
N PHE A 168 -0.84 -4.19 1.46
CA PHE A 168 -1.20 -3.17 0.46
C PHE A 168 -2.61 -3.31 -0.07
N ASP A 169 -3.11 -2.25 -0.70
CA ASP A 169 -4.29 -2.31 -1.55
C ASP A 169 -3.91 -2.93 -2.90
N ARG A 170 -4.57 -4.02 -3.29
CA ARG A 170 -4.26 -4.75 -4.53
C ARG A 170 -4.77 -4.08 -5.81
N SER A 171 -5.51 -2.98 -5.70
CA SER A 171 -6.01 -2.27 -6.88
C SER A 171 -4.87 -1.58 -7.60
N LEU A 172 -4.91 -1.62 -8.94
CA LEU A 172 -3.97 -0.82 -9.73
C LEU A 172 -4.31 0.67 -9.57
N PRO A 173 -3.33 1.56 -9.33
CA PRO A 173 -3.58 2.99 -9.18
C PRO A 173 -4.43 3.61 -10.29
N ALA A 174 -4.19 3.20 -11.53
CA ALA A 174 -4.93 3.64 -12.71
C ALA A 174 -6.41 3.19 -12.73
N ALA A 175 -6.77 2.13 -12.00
CA ALA A 175 -8.16 1.64 -11.88
C ALA A 175 -8.96 2.38 -10.80
N THR A 176 -8.28 3.06 -9.88
CA THR A 176 -8.89 3.63 -8.66
C THR A 176 -9.55 4.98 -8.95
N THR A 177 -10.79 4.98 -9.41
CA THR A 177 -11.54 6.22 -9.68
C THR A 177 -12.13 6.85 -8.42
N LYS A 178 -12.39 6.06 -7.37
CA LYS A 178 -12.88 6.50 -6.06
C LYS A 178 -12.36 5.57 -4.97
N LEU A 179 -12.10 6.11 -3.78
CA LEU A 179 -11.77 5.29 -2.61
C LEU A 179 -13.05 4.73 -1.97
N PRO A 180 -13.16 3.41 -1.76
CA PRO A 180 -14.28 2.82 -1.04
C PRO A 180 -14.36 3.37 0.39
N ILE A 181 -15.54 3.84 0.81
CA ILE A 181 -15.76 4.38 2.15
C ILE A 181 -15.42 3.34 3.23
N ILE A 182 -15.74 2.07 2.99
CA ILE A 182 -15.47 0.96 3.93
C ILE A 182 -13.99 0.84 4.30
N LYS A 183 -13.07 1.19 3.40
CA LYS A 183 -11.62 1.13 3.63
C LYS A 183 -11.07 2.34 4.39
N ARG A 184 -11.93 3.34 4.63
CA ARG A 184 -11.60 4.61 5.29
C ARG A 184 -12.27 4.73 6.66
N LEU A 185 -12.94 3.70 7.15
CA LEU A 185 -13.63 3.80 8.43
C LEU A 185 -12.63 3.59 9.57
N GLY A 186 -12.67 4.45 10.58
CA GLY A 186 -11.87 4.27 11.79
C GLY A 186 -12.40 3.16 12.71
N ARG A 187 -13.55 2.56 12.38
CA ARG A 187 -14.20 1.43 13.07
C ARG A 187 -15.02 0.59 12.08
N PRO A 188 -15.28 -0.70 12.35
CA PRO A 188 -16.07 -1.53 11.45
C PRO A 188 -17.52 -1.01 11.34
N ALA A 189 -18.06 -0.98 10.13
CA ALA A 189 -19.48 -0.63 9.90
C ALA A 189 -20.46 -1.56 10.64
N THR A 190 -20.01 -2.73 11.10
CA THR A 190 -20.84 -3.65 11.87
C THR A 190 -20.97 -3.28 13.35
N GLU A 191 -20.18 -2.31 13.85
CA GLU A 191 -20.28 -1.82 15.23
C GLU A 191 -21.44 -0.81 15.37
N LEU A 192 -22.67 -1.34 15.37
CA LEU A 192 -23.89 -0.55 15.41
C LEU A 192 -24.01 0.36 16.64
N GLN A 193 -23.53 -0.10 17.81
CA GLN A 193 -23.51 0.69 19.04
C GLN A 193 -22.57 1.88 18.91
N THR A 194 -21.33 1.65 18.45
CA THR A 194 -20.34 2.71 18.19
C THR A 194 -20.89 3.75 17.23
N PHE A 195 -21.52 3.31 16.13
CA PHE A 195 -22.15 4.20 15.16
C PHE A 195 -23.26 5.06 15.79
N THR A 196 -24.10 4.49 16.66
CA THR A 196 -25.24 5.19 17.27
C THR A 196 -24.80 6.19 18.33
N GLU A 197 -23.85 5.82 19.18
CA GLU A 197 -23.43 6.63 20.34
C GLU A 197 -22.41 7.70 19.97
N TRP A 198 -21.45 7.38 19.09
CA TRP A 198 -20.26 8.21 18.83
C TRP A 198 -20.09 8.58 17.35
N GLY A 199 -20.83 7.93 16.47
CA GLY A 199 -20.60 7.96 15.03
C GLY A 199 -19.32 7.22 14.65
N ILE A 200 -19.27 6.72 13.41
CA ILE A 200 -18.04 6.12 12.85
C ILE A 200 -17.30 7.21 12.07
N SER A 201 -16.03 7.39 12.38
CA SER A 201 -15.17 8.35 11.67
C SER A 201 -14.77 7.84 10.28
N VAL A 202 -14.64 8.75 9.32
CA VAL A 202 -14.16 8.44 7.97
C VAL A 202 -12.86 9.19 7.70
N ASP A 203 -11.77 8.46 7.57
CA ASP A 203 -10.44 8.97 7.34
C ASP A 203 -10.31 9.68 5.99
N PRO A 204 -9.47 10.71 5.89
CA PRO A 204 -9.23 11.44 4.64
C PRO A 204 -8.49 10.59 3.59
N GLU A 205 -7.81 9.54 4.04
CA GLU A 205 -6.90 8.70 3.26
C GLU A 205 -7.20 7.23 3.49
N ILE A 206 -6.74 6.36 2.58
CA ILE A 206 -6.50 4.95 2.86
C ILE A 206 -5.00 4.71 2.90
N ARG A 207 -4.56 3.78 3.73
CA ARG A 207 -3.21 3.22 3.58
C ARG A 207 -3.20 2.40 2.28
N ASP A 208 -2.21 2.66 1.42
CA ASP A 208 -2.09 2.06 0.08
C ASP A 208 -1.00 0.97 0.08
N ILE A 209 0.13 1.23 0.74
CA ILE A 209 1.24 0.29 0.95
C ILE A 209 1.79 0.49 2.36
N ASN A 210 2.10 -0.62 3.04
CA ASN A 210 2.88 -0.62 4.27
C ASN A 210 3.93 -1.72 4.20
N VAL A 211 5.17 -1.36 4.50
CA VAL A 211 6.32 -2.25 4.56
C VAL A 211 6.88 -2.17 5.96
N ASP A 212 6.73 -3.25 6.72
CA ASP A 212 7.31 -3.39 8.05
C ASP A 212 8.46 -4.40 8.02
N ILE A 213 9.43 -4.23 8.89
CA ILE A 213 10.46 -5.24 9.16
C ILE A 213 10.16 -5.92 10.49
N THR A 214 10.35 -7.24 10.56
CA THR A 214 10.28 -8.01 11.82
C THR A 214 11.69 -8.34 12.30
N THR A 215 11.92 -8.17 13.60
CA THR A 215 13.21 -8.53 14.25
C THR A 215 13.08 -9.74 15.13
N ASP A 216 11.93 -9.92 15.79
CA ASP A 216 11.67 -11.15 16.53
C ASP A 216 11.20 -12.25 15.57
N GLN A 217 12.17 -12.99 15.04
CA GLN A 217 11.87 -14.11 14.14
C GLN A 217 11.27 -15.30 14.90
N ASN A 218 11.26 -15.30 16.24
CA ASN A 218 10.61 -16.36 17.03
C ASN A 218 9.09 -16.17 17.15
N GLY A 219 8.59 -14.92 17.16
CA GLY A 219 7.15 -14.64 17.14
C GLY A 219 6.50 -14.89 15.78
N PHE A 220 7.32 -15.11 14.75
CA PHE A 220 6.92 -15.20 13.35
C PHE A 220 5.86 -16.28 13.06
N GLY A 221 6.01 -17.47 13.66
CA GLY A 221 5.04 -18.55 13.50
C GLY A 221 3.65 -18.20 14.06
N PHE A 222 3.62 -17.60 15.25
CA PHE A 222 2.39 -17.13 15.89
C PHE A 222 1.70 -16.03 15.06
N ASP A 223 2.44 -15.02 14.61
CA ASP A 223 1.89 -13.90 13.84
C ASP A 223 1.35 -14.36 12.48
N ILE A 224 2.05 -15.28 11.80
CA ILE A 224 1.53 -15.90 10.58
C ILE A 224 0.22 -16.64 10.89
N LYS A 225 0.12 -17.35 12.01
CA LYS A 225 -1.08 -18.14 12.36
C LYS A 225 -2.30 -17.25 12.52
N ASP A 226 -2.16 -16.16 13.24
CA ASP A 226 -3.22 -15.18 13.44
C ASP A 226 -3.59 -14.49 12.11
N LEU A 227 -2.60 -14.16 11.30
CA LEU A 227 -2.80 -13.68 9.92
C LEU A 227 -3.58 -14.69 9.07
N MET A 228 -3.40 -15.99 9.34
CA MET A 228 -4.09 -17.05 8.61
C MET A 228 -5.56 -17.23 8.99
N ILE A 229 -5.90 -16.95 10.24
CA ILE A 229 -7.27 -17.11 10.76
C ILE A 229 -8.19 -16.00 10.22
N GLY A 230 -7.66 -14.80 9.94
CA GLY A 230 -8.43 -13.64 9.43
C GLY A 230 -8.93 -13.72 7.98
N ARG A 231 -8.74 -14.85 7.28
CA ARG A 231 -8.82 -14.94 5.80
C ARG A 231 -10.18 -15.30 5.22
N CYS A 232 -11.19 -15.47 6.05
CA CYS A 232 -12.52 -15.87 5.58
C CYS A 232 -13.21 -14.73 4.79
N SER A 233 -13.83 -15.11 3.68
CA SER A 233 -14.65 -14.24 2.86
C SER A 233 -15.78 -13.64 3.68
N THR A 234 -16.03 -12.34 3.47
CA THR A 234 -17.20 -11.65 4.03
C THR A 234 -18.50 -12.08 3.34
N TYR A 235 -18.40 -12.74 2.19
CA TYR A 235 -19.53 -13.15 1.37
C TYR A 235 -19.88 -14.63 1.57
N VAL A 236 -18.89 -15.48 1.83
CA VAL A 236 -19.07 -16.92 2.00
C VAL A 236 -18.25 -17.43 3.18
N TYR A 237 -18.94 -17.92 4.22
CA TYR A 237 -18.30 -18.45 5.41
C TYR A 237 -17.37 -19.63 5.07
N GLY A 238 -16.15 -19.61 5.62
CA GLY A 238 -15.16 -20.67 5.46
C GLY A 238 -14.41 -20.68 4.12
N GLN A 239 -14.70 -19.78 3.18
CA GLN A 239 -14.00 -19.70 1.89
C GLN A 239 -13.02 -18.53 1.83
N PHE A 240 -11.94 -18.67 1.06
CA PHE A 240 -11.09 -17.53 0.71
C PHE A 240 -11.82 -16.56 -0.22
N ASP A 241 -11.71 -15.27 0.07
CA ASP A 241 -12.10 -14.24 -0.89
C ASP A 241 -10.96 -14.04 -1.88
N TYR A 242 -11.18 -14.27 -3.16
CA TYR A 242 -10.21 -14.01 -4.23
C TYR A 242 -10.43 -12.64 -4.89
N GLY A 243 -11.29 -11.80 -4.30
CA GLY A 243 -11.72 -10.49 -4.81
C GLY A 243 -12.28 -10.59 -6.23
N LEU A 244 -13.07 -11.62 -6.50
CA LEU A 244 -13.75 -11.83 -7.79
C LEU A 244 -14.91 -10.85 -8.00
N TYR A 245 -15.43 -10.26 -6.93
CA TYR A 245 -16.46 -9.21 -6.95
C TYR A 245 -15.88 -7.80 -7.09
N GLU A 246 -14.54 -7.66 -7.03
CA GLU A 246 -13.90 -6.38 -7.32
C GLU A 246 -14.05 -6.03 -8.80
N PRO A 247 -14.07 -4.73 -9.18
CA PRO A 247 -14.10 -4.33 -10.57
C PRO A 247 -13.03 -5.05 -11.39
N PRO A 248 -13.33 -5.44 -12.64
CA PRO A 248 -12.37 -6.12 -13.48
C PRO A 248 -11.11 -5.25 -13.59
N PRO A 249 -9.91 -5.85 -13.46
CA PRO A 249 -8.69 -5.09 -13.61
C PRO A 249 -8.68 -4.44 -15.00
N PRO A 250 -8.19 -3.19 -15.12
CA PRO A 250 -8.10 -2.54 -16.42
C PRO A 250 -7.28 -3.40 -17.39
N ALA A 251 -7.49 -3.18 -18.69
CA ALA A 251 -6.60 -3.73 -19.71
C ALA A 251 -5.14 -3.38 -19.34
N PRO A 252 -4.14 -4.21 -19.72
CA PRO A 252 -2.74 -3.95 -19.40
C PRO A 252 -2.44 -2.50 -19.75
N SER A 253 -2.07 -1.69 -18.74
CA SER A 253 -1.99 -0.24 -18.92
C SER A 253 -0.95 0.05 -19.98
N LYS A 254 -1.39 0.66 -21.09
CA LYS A 254 -0.45 1.42 -21.91
C LYS A 254 -0.09 2.67 -21.12
N THR A 255 1.18 3.03 -21.12
CA THR A 255 1.66 4.32 -20.64
C THR A 255 0.71 5.41 -21.15
N PRO A 256 0.21 6.31 -20.27
CA PRO A 256 -0.73 7.34 -20.68
C PRO A 256 -0.12 8.16 -21.81
N THR A 257 -0.88 8.38 -22.89
CA THR A 257 -0.40 9.18 -24.01
C THR A 257 -0.28 10.64 -23.59
N ILE A 258 0.63 11.37 -24.22
CA ILE A 258 0.84 12.80 -23.98
C ILE A 258 -0.46 13.59 -24.18
N GLN A 259 -1.20 13.26 -25.25
CA GLN A 259 -2.52 13.85 -25.51
C GLN A 259 -3.52 13.58 -24.37
N TYR A 260 -3.59 12.35 -23.86
CA TYR A 260 -4.46 12.02 -22.74
C TYR A 260 -4.10 12.81 -21.48
N ILE A 261 -2.81 12.96 -21.18
CA ILE A 261 -2.33 13.73 -20.02
C ILE A 261 -2.74 15.20 -20.16
N GLN A 262 -2.54 15.81 -21.34
CA GLN A 262 -2.94 17.18 -21.61
C GLN A 262 -4.45 17.38 -21.43
N GLU A 263 -5.25 16.53 -22.07
CA GLU A 263 -6.72 16.58 -21.98
C GLU A 263 -7.20 16.41 -20.53
N ALA A 264 -6.62 15.47 -19.77
CA ALA A 264 -6.95 15.26 -18.37
C ALA A 264 -6.64 16.51 -17.52
N LEU A 265 -5.47 17.14 -17.70
CA LEU A 265 -5.06 18.36 -17.00
C LEU A 265 -5.97 19.54 -17.33
N GLU A 266 -6.35 19.72 -18.59
CA GLU A 266 -7.24 20.81 -19.01
C GLU A 266 -8.66 20.65 -18.46
N GLN A 267 -9.20 19.43 -18.49
CA GLN A 267 -10.57 19.17 -18.07
C GLN A 267 -10.77 19.41 -16.57
N GLN A 268 -9.77 19.16 -15.73
CA GLN A 268 -9.91 19.30 -14.28
C GLN A 268 -9.69 20.74 -13.74
N GLN A 269 -9.35 21.71 -14.60
CA GLN A 269 -9.24 23.10 -14.19
C GLN A 269 -10.62 23.75 -13.96
N THR A 270 -10.90 24.16 -12.72
CA THR A 270 -12.14 24.88 -12.37
C THR A 270 -12.06 26.37 -12.74
N ALA A 271 -13.20 27.06 -12.72
CA ALA A 271 -13.24 28.52 -12.96
C ALA A 271 -12.42 29.30 -11.92
N GLU A 272 -12.46 28.86 -10.66
CA GLU A 272 -11.66 29.43 -9.56
C GLU A 272 -10.17 29.29 -9.83
N MET A 273 -9.73 28.09 -10.24
CA MET A 273 -8.33 27.84 -10.62
C MET A 273 -7.86 28.70 -11.80
N LYS A 274 -8.74 28.94 -12.77
CA LYS A 274 -8.46 29.82 -13.92
C LYS A 274 -8.45 31.30 -13.55
N SER A 275 -9.21 31.68 -12.53
CA SER A 275 -9.30 33.06 -12.01
C SER A 275 -8.14 33.43 -11.08
N LEU A 276 -7.46 32.44 -10.50
CA LEU A 276 -6.21 32.65 -9.78
C LEU A 276 -5.24 33.33 -10.73
N ASN A 277 -4.81 34.54 -10.36
CA ASN A 277 -3.88 35.30 -11.19
C ASN A 277 -2.54 34.55 -11.22
N VAL A 278 -2.34 33.76 -12.28
CA VAL A 278 -1.15 32.96 -12.53
C VAL A 278 0.13 33.81 -12.50
N ASN A 279 0.00 35.14 -12.66
CA ASN A 279 1.10 36.11 -12.53
C ASN A 279 1.59 36.32 -11.08
N VAL A 280 0.85 35.84 -10.06
CA VAL A 280 1.31 35.84 -8.66
C VAL A 280 2.22 34.64 -8.39
N LEU A 281 2.05 33.55 -9.14
CA LEU A 281 2.89 32.36 -9.03
C LEU A 281 4.16 32.53 -9.86
N ARG A 282 5.30 32.64 -9.18
CA ARG A 282 6.61 32.60 -9.80
C ARG A 282 6.95 31.14 -10.09
N LEU A 283 7.26 30.84 -11.35
CA LEU A 283 7.74 29.54 -11.79
C LEU A 283 9.21 29.67 -12.15
N THR A 284 10.01 28.75 -11.62
CA THR A 284 11.45 28.66 -11.85
C THR A 284 11.80 27.25 -12.27
N ARG A 285 12.59 27.11 -13.34
CA ARG A 285 13.09 25.82 -13.80
C ARG A 285 14.39 25.49 -13.07
N GLY A 286 14.53 24.25 -12.64
CA GLY A 286 15.78 23.74 -12.09
C GLY A 286 16.88 23.66 -13.15
N SER A 287 18.11 23.38 -12.71
CA SER A 287 19.25 23.12 -13.60
C SER A 287 19.07 21.87 -14.46
N GLU A 288 18.23 20.95 -14.01
CA GLU A 288 17.83 19.75 -14.74
C GLU A 288 16.39 19.94 -15.24
N ASN A 289 16.11 19.67 -16.52
CA ASN A 289 14.77 19.74 -17.14
C ASN A 289 13.76 18.72 -16.59
N SER A 290 14.02 18.20 -15.39
CA SER A 290 13.19 17.29 -14.59
C SER A 290 12.57 18.00 -13.37
N THR A 291 12.94 19.26 -13.11
CA THR A 291 12.55 19.98 -11.89
C THR A 291 11.93 21.35 -12.18
N VAL A 292 10.80 21.63 -11.56
CA VAL A 292 10.09 22.93 -11.61
C VAL A 292 9.69 23.35 -10.21
N THR A 293 10.02 24.57 -9.83
CA THR A 293 9.62 25.15 -8.56
C THR A 293 8.53 26.20 -8.78
N ILE A 294 7.48 26.16 -7.95
CA ILE A 294 6.43 27.16 -7.89
C ILE A 294 6.39 27.79 -6.50
N THR A 295 6.38 29.12 -6.47
CA THR A 295 6.21 29.88 -5.23
C THR A 295 5.39 31.15 -5.45
N ASN A 296 4.63 31.55 -4.43
CA ASN A 296 3.98 32.86 -4.35
C ASN A 296 4.68 33.78 -3.33
N ASN A 297 5.81 33.35 -2.74
CA ASN A 297 6.52 34.15 -1.75
C ASN A 297 7.27 35.29 -2.42
N PRO A 298 6.97 36.56 -2.10
CA PRO A 298 7.62 37.68 -2.75
C PRO A 298 9.04 37.92 -2.25
N LYS A 299 9.36 37.44 -1.04
CA LYS A 299 10.64 37.58 -0.33
C LYS A 299 11.30 36.20 -0.33
N ASP A 300 12.61 36.08 -0.53
CA ASP A 300 13.32 34.79 -0.55
C ASP A 300 13.44 34.13 0.84
N GLY A 301 12.39 34.22 1.67
CA GLY A 301 12.30 33.64 3.01
C GLY A 301 11.57 32.31 3.04
N GLU A 302 11.48 31.72 4.23
CA GLU A 302 10.72 30.48 4.43
C GLU A 302 9.23 30.69 4.10
N CYS A 303 8.64 29.70 3.44
CA CYS A 303 7.23 29.67 3.11
C CYS A 303 6.46 28.87 4.16
N GLU A 304 5.19 29.20 4.34
CA GLU A 304 4.31 28.49 5.26
C GLU A 304 4.10 27.04 4.85
N LEU A 305 3.99 26.74 3.55
CA LEU A 305 3.91 25.37 3.04
C LEU A 305 5.12 25.05 2.18
N GLN A 306 5.87 24.00 2.52
CA GLN A 306 7.04 23.57 1.76
C GLN A 306 7.02 22.08 1.51
N TYR A 307 6.91 21.67 0.25
CA TYR A 307 6.81 20.25 -0.13
C TYR A 307 7.55 19.95 -1.42
N VAL A 308 8.02 18.70 -1.52
CA VAL A 308 8.43 18.10 -2.79
C VAL A 308 7.28 17.23 -3.31
N ILE A 309 7.07 17.32 -4.62
CA ILE A 309 5.99 16.62 -5.32
C ILE A 309 6.61 15.87 -6.50
N TYR A 310 6.57 14.55 -6.46
CA TYR A 310 6.97 13.70 -7.58
C TYR A 310 5.79 13.52 -8.54
N VAL A 311 6.03 13.75 -9.82
CA VAL A 311 5.03 13.57 -10.87
C VAL A 311 5.32 12.28 -11.63
N GLN A 312 4.90 11.15 -11.05
CA GLN A 312 5.27 9.81 -11.47
C GLN A 312 4.73 9.44 -12.85
N PHE A 313 3.52 9.88 -13.20
CA PHE A 313 2.91 9.61 -14.51
C PHE A 313 3.62 10.28 -15.70
N LEU A 314 4.61 11.15 -15.45
CA LEU A 314 5.45 11.76 -16.49
C LEU A 314 6.79 11.05 -16.69
N ALA A 315 7.13 10.05 -15.86
CA ALA A 315 8.45 9.43 -15.86
C ALA A 315 8.78 8.70 -17.18
N ASP A 316 7.77 8.07 -17.79
CA ASP A 316 7.94 7.27 -19.01
C ASP A 316 7.82 8.10 -20.30
N ILE A 317 7.77 9.44 -20.21
CA ILE A 317 7.71 10.32 -21.39
C ILE A 317 9.13 10.57 -21.91
N GLU A 318 9.41 10.06 -23.11
CA GLU A 318 10.73 10.16 -23.75
C GLU A 318 11.07 11.57 -24.27
N ILE A 319 10.06 12.33 -24.71
CA ILE A 319 10.26 13.65 -25.34
C ILE A 319 10.45 14.72 -24.25
N GLU A 320 11.69 15.11 -24.00
CA GLU A 320 12.10 16.02 -22.93
C GLU A 320 11.35 17.37 -22.93
N GLN A 321 11.16 17.98 -24.09
CA GLN A 321 10.48 19.27 -24.22
C GLN A 321 8.99 19.18 -23.83
N GLU A 322 8.32 18.12 -24.27
CA GLU A 322 6.91 17.88 -23.96
C GLU A 322 6.74 17.50 -22.49
N ARG A 323 7.64 16.66 -21.97
CA ARG A 323 7.74 16.30 -20.56
C ARG A 323 7.88 17.53 -19.65
N THR A 324 8.75 18.46 -20.01
CA THR A 324 8.94 19.72 -19.25
C THR A 324 7.70 20.60 -19.29
N THR A 325 7.06 20.71 -20.45
CA THR A 325 5.83 21.52 -20.62
C THR A 325 4.67 20.95 -19.80
N LEU A 326 4.54 19.61 -19.78
CA LEU A 326 3.57 18.90 -18.96
C LEU A 326 3.85 19.05 -17.46
N LEU A 327 5.12 19.03 -17.05
CA LEU A 327 5.52 19.26 -15.67
C LEU A 327 5.09 20.65 -15.20
N GLU A 328 5.35 21.69 -15.98
CA GLU A 328 4.91 23.06 -15.65
C GLU A 328 3.38 23.17 -15.54
N THR A 329 2.67 22.57 -16.48
CA THR A 329 1.20 22.56 -16.50
C THR A 329 0.65 21.83 -15.29
N THR A 330 1.24 20.69 -14.95
CA THR A 330 0.90 19.90 -13.75
C THR A 330 1.16 20.70 -12.48
N ALA A 331 2.34 21.31 -12.38
CA ALA A 331 2.75 22.10 -11.23
C ALA A 331 1.78 23.26 -10.98
N ARG A 332 1.43 24.02 -12.02
CA ARG A 332 0.44 25.10 -11.93
C ARG A 332 -0.94 24.59 -11.53
N THR A 333 -1.38 23.50 -12.15
CA THR A 333 -2.72 22.91 -11.90
C THR A 333 -2.83 22.40 -10.46
N PHE A 334 -1.86 21.64 -9.98
CA PHE A 334 -1.82 21.17 -8.59
C PHE A 334 -1.77 22.34 -7.61
N THR A 335 -0.85 23.29 -7.84
CA THR A 335 -0.70 24.45 -6.96
C THR A 335 -1.97 25.29 -6.86
N ALA A 336 -2.62 25.56 -8.00
CA ALA A 336 -3.88 26.30 -8.03
C ALA A 336 -4.99 25.57 -7.27
N ALA A 337 -5.04 24.24 -7.39
CA ALA A 337 -6.02 23.43 -6.68
C ALA A 337 -5.78 23.41 -5.17
N ILE A 338 -4.52 23.37 -4.71
CA ILE A 338 -4.21 23.50 -3.28
C ILE A 338 -4.64 24.89 -2.77
N ILE A 339 -4.24 25.97 -3.46
CA ILE A 339 -4.57 27.33 -3.03
C ILE A 339 -6.08 27.57 -2.96
N SER A 340 -6.85 27.05 -3.92
CA SER A 340 -8.31 27.27 -3.95
C SER A 340 -9.05 26.58 -2.79
N HIS A 341 -8.46 25.54 -2.19
CA HIS A 341 -9.07 24.80 -1.09
C HIS A 341 -8.50 25.17 0.29
N LEU A 342 -7.49 26.06 0.36
CA LEU A 342 -7.00 26.56 1.63
C LEU A 342 -8.00 27.56 2.24
N PRO A 343 -8.30 27.47 3.55
CA PRO A 343 -9.25 28.38 4.19
C PRO A 343 -8.70 29.82 4.29
N VAL A 344 -7.37 29.96 4.34
CA VAL A 344 -6.66 31.24 4.43
C VAL A 344 -5.52 31.22 3.41
N PRO A 345 -5.23 32.35 2.71
CA PRO A 345 -4.08 32.43 1.82
C PRO A 345 -2.77 32.17 2.57
N LYS A 346 -1.99 31.19 2.10
CA LYS A 346 -0.65 30.85 2.61
C LYS A 346 0.43 31.07 1.57
N THR A 347 1.63 31.38 2.04
CA THR A 347 2.86 31.36 1.24
C THR A 347 3.29 29.91 0.99
N ILE A 348 3.65 29.59 -0.24
CA ILE A 348 3.96 28.23 -0.68
C ILE A 348 5.32 28.17 -1.39
N TYR A 349 5.99 27.05 -1.22
CA TYR A 349 7.16 26.64 -2.01
C TYR A 349 7.01 25.17 -2.34
N PHE A 350 6.65 24.89 -3.60
CA PHE A 350 6.46 23.53 -4.09
C PHE A 350 7.49 23.23 -5.15
N GLU A 351 8.26 22.17 -4.94
CA GLU A 351 9.24 21.69 -5.90
C GLU A 351 8.74 20.39 -6.54
N PHE A 352 8.47 20.47 -7.85
CA PHE A 352 7.98 19.36 -8.64
C PHE A 352 9.14 18.67 -9.34
N ARG A 353 9.21 17.35 -9.19
CA ARG A 353 10.25 16.50 -9.78
C ARG A 353 9.64 15.38 -10.61
N ILE A 354 10.34 14.95 -11.64
CA ILE A 354 10.03 13.71 -12.35
C ILE A 354 10.97 12.63 -11.85
N PRO A 355 10.45 11.49 -11.34
CA PRO A 355 11.30 10.40 -10.89
C PRO A 355 12.02 9.73 -12.06
N SER A 356 13.05 8.94 -11.77
CA SER A 356 13.85 8.24 -12.78
C SER A 356 13.09 7.11 -13.48
N SER A 357 12.02 6.61 -12.87
CA SER A 357 11.09 5.64 -13.46
C SER A 357 9.68 5.85 -12.94
N SER A 358 8.69 5.22 -13.59
CA SER A 358 7.31 5.20 -13.11
C SER A 358 7.09 4.27 -11.90
N SER A 359 8.14 3.66 -11.33
CA SER A 359 8.05 2.84 -10.13
C SER A 359 8.26 3.68 -8.86
N LEU A 360 7.50 3.39 -7.80
CA LEU A 360 7.68 4.05 -6.50
C LEU A 360 9.05 3.73 -5.87
N SER A 361 9.67 2.60 -6.23
CA SER A 361 11.03 2.23 -5.81
C SER A 361 12.07 3.30 -6.13
N SER A 362 11.89 4.05 -7.22
CA SER A 362 12.80 5.13 -7.62
C SER A 362 12.89 6.28 -6.61
N LEU A 363 11.94 6.38 -5.69
CA LEU A 363 11.88 7.43 -4.67
C LEU A 363 12.74 7.12 -3.44
N ILE A 364 13.12 5.86 -3.22
CA ILE A 364 13.90 5.45 -2.04
C ILE A 364 15.29 6.12 -2.05
N SER A 365 15.92 6.24 -3.22
CA SER A 365 17.26 6.82 -3.36
C SER A 365 17.28 8.33 -3.56
N ALA A 366 16.14 9.03 -3.40
CA ALA A 366 16.06 10.45 -3.62
C ALA A 366 16.75 11.25 -2.49
N SER A 367 17.71 12.12 -2.84
CA SER A 367 18.39 12.96 -1.86
C SER A 367 17.41 13.83 -1.07
N PRO A 368 17.62 13.97 0.26
CA PRO A 368 16.85 14.90 1.08
C PRO A 368 17.02 16.34 0.57
N ASN A 369 15.97 17.13 0.74
CA ASN A 369 15.85 18.44 0.12
C ASN A 369 16.70 19.50 0.84
N GLY A 370 17.14 20.52 0.12
CA GLY A 370 17.85 21.68 0.70
C GLY A 370 16.98 22.61 1.57
N PHE A 371 15.76 22.18 1.92
CA PHE A 371 14.82 22.94 2.75
C PHE A 371 13.99 21.99 3.63
N ASN A 372 13.49 22.53 4.74
CA ASN A 372 12.64 21.80 5.67
C ASN A 372 11.22 21.61 5.10
N ILE A 373 10.81 20.36 4.93
CA ILE A 373 9.49 19.99 4.42
C ILE A 373 8.45 20.18 5.54
N GLY A 374 7.23 20.56 5.15
CA GLY A 374 6.07 20.63 6.05
C GLY A 374 5.35 21.96 6.04
N ALA A 375 4.31 22.04 6.85
CA ALA A 375 3.54 23.25 7.11
C ALA A 375 4.06 23.94 8.37
N SER A 376 4.30 25.24 8.29
CA SER A 376 4.73 26.07 9.42
C SER A 376 3.53 26.46 10.28
N HIS A 377 3.61 26.17 11.58
CA HIS A 377 2.55 26.45 12.55
C HIS A 377 3.10 27.04 13.84
N GLU A 378 2.34 27.96 14.43
CA GLU A 378 2.58 28.46 15.79
C GLU A 378 1.72 27.65 16.76
N PHE A 379 2.34 26.82 17.59
CA PHE A 379 1.63 25.90 18.49
C PHE A 379 1.25 26.54 19.83
N GLU A 380 2.03 27.50 20.29
CA GLU A 380 1.72 28.32 21.46
C GLU A 380 1.41 29.73 20.99
N ALA A 381 0.14 30.11 21.08
CA ALA A 381 -0.32 31.41 20.59
C ALA A 381 0.42 32.55 21.30
N GLY A 382 1.12 33.37 20.50
CA GLY A 382 1.90 34.50 21.00
C GLY A 382 3.33 34.16 21.44
N SER A 383 3.78 32.92 21.24
CA SER A 383 5.19 32.53 21.43
C SER A 383 6.09 33.11 20.34
N GLY A 384 5.54 33.40 19.16
CA GLY A 384 6.29 33.80 17.97
C GLY A 384 7.23 32.71 17.43
N THR A 385 7.12 31.48 17.94
CA THR A 385 7.95 30.34 17.53
C THR A 385 7.15 29.45 16.58
N PHE A 386 7.62 29.36 15.35
CA PHE A 386 7.02 28.53 14.32
C PHE A 386 7.76 27.20 14.22
N ILE A 387 7.01 26.11 14.21
CA ILE A 387 7.53 24.75 14.06
C ILE A 387 6.91 24.16 12.80
N ARG A 388 7.72 23.43 12.02
CA ARG A 388 7.21 22.70 10.87
C ARG A 388 6.58 21.38 11.31
N ALA A 389 5.33 21.22 10.94
CA ALA A 389 4.59 19.99 11.09
C ALA A 389 4.55 19.22 9.77
N LEU A 390 4.71 17.91 9.88
CA LEU A 390 4.56 16.97 8.77
C LEU A 390 3.35 16.08 9.00
N PRO A 391 2.66 15.67 7.91
CA PRO A 391 1.66 14.60 8.00
C PRO A 391 2.30 13.32 8.57
N GLN A 392 1.76 12.77 9.65
CA GLN A 392 2.16 11.47 10.20
C GLN A 392 0.93 10.55 10.37
N GLY A 393 0.98 9.30 9.90
CA GLY A 393 -0.16 8.38 10.04
C GLY A 393 -1.46 8.86 9.35
N SER A 394 -2.63 8.43 9.82
CA SER A 394 -3.94 8.83 9.26
C SER A 394 -4.44 10.19 9.76
N ARG A 395 -4.02 10.58 10.97
CA ARG A 395 -4.51 11.78 11.68
C ARG A 395 -3.43 12.49 12.49
N ASP A 396 -2.31 11.83 12.71
CA ASP A 396 -1.24 12.37 13.52
C ASP A 396 -0.42 13.40 12.74
N TYR A 397 0.36 14.16 13.50
CA TYR A 397 1.31 15.12 12.99
C TYR A 397 2.56 15.03 13.83
N SER A 398 3.71 15.06 13.17
CA SER A 398 4.99 15.13 13.87
C SER A 398 5.48 16.56 13.94
N PHE A 399 5.97 16.95 15.12
CA PHE A 399 6.73 18.18 15.34
C PHE A 399 8.23 17.97 15.27
N ARG A 400 8.67 16.71 15.28
CA ARG A 400 10.07 16.33 15.27
C ARG A 400 10.35 15.62 13.95
N PRO A 401 11.29 16.09 13.13
CA PRO A 401 11.86 15.23 12.12
C PRO A 401 12.52 14.08 12.87
N PHE A 402 11.95 12.87 12.78
CA PHE A 402 12.72 11.68 13.11
C PHE A 402 13.90 11.67 12.14
N ALA A 403 15.11 11.40 12.63
CA ALA A 403 16.34 11.62 11.86
C ALA A 403 16.39 10.87 10.52
N HIS A 404 15.55 9.85 10.33
CA HIS A 404 15.48 8.98 9.16
C HIS A 404 14.16 9.10 8.39
N HIS A 405 13.35 10.13 8.70
CA HIS A 405 12.04 10.33 8.10
C HIS A 405 12.15 11.18 6.83
N TYR A 406 11.79 10.61 5.69
CA TYR A 406 11.60 11.33 4.44
C TYR A 406 10.13 11.31 4.05
N PHE A 407 9.55 12.51 3.88
CA PHE A 407 8.16 12.69 3.45
C PHE A 407 8.12 13.38 2.09
N THR A 408 7.32 12.86 1.17
CA THR A 408 7.07 13.50 -0.12
C THR A 408 5.65 13.24 -0.62
N VAL A 409 5.20 14.06 -1.56
CA VAL A 409 3.91 13.89 -2.24
C VAL A 409 4.18 13.24 -3.59
N VAL A 410 3.34 12.29 -4.00
CA VAL A 410 3.44 11.65 -5.31
C VAL A 410 2.11 11.82 -6.05
N LEU A 411 2.18 12.31 -7.29
CA LEU A 411 1.08 12.33 -8.24
C LEU A 411 1.25 11.14 -9.17
N ASP A 412 0.42 10.11 -8.99
CA ASP A 412 0.55 8.83 -9.70
C ASP A 412 -0.30 8.73 -10.97
N LYS A 413 -1.19 9.71 -11.20
CA LYS A 413 -1.99 9.82 -12.43
C LYS A 413 -2.36 11.27 -12.76
N PRO A 414 -2.63 11.58 -14.04
CA PRO A 414 -2.93 12.95 -14.45
C PRO A 414 -4.25 13.48 -13.89
N THR A 415 -5.23 12.64 -13.55
CA THR A 415 -6.58 13.04 -13.06
C THR A 415 -6.64 13.35 -11.55
N PHE A 416 -5.51 13.73 -10.93
CA PHE A 416 -5.33 13.83 -9.48
C PHE A 416 -6.27 14.79 -8.72
N ILE A 417 -6.96 15.71 -9.41
CA ILE A 417 -7.99 16.57 -8.78
C ILE A 417 -9.34 15.86 -8.68
N ARG A 418 -9.73 15.15 -9.75
CA ARG A 418 -11.05 14.53 -9.89
C ARG A 418 -11.11 13.13 -9.30
N GLU A 419 -9.97 12.45 -9.29
CA GLU A 419 -9.83 11.09 -8.77
C GLU A 419 -8.75 11.04 -7.68
N PRO A 420 -8.71 9.97 -6.86
CA PRO A 420 -7.67 9.73 -5.85
C PRO A 420 -6.25 9.53 -6.45
N GLY A 421 -5.63 10.60 -6.92
CA GLY A 421 -4.31 10.59 -7.58
C GLY A 421 -3.19 11.27 -6.79
N VAL A 422 -3.42 11.58 -5.51
CA VAL A 422 -2.42 12.13 -4.59
C VAL A 422 -2.07 11.06 -3.57
N LEU A 423 -0.80 10.68 -3.53
CA LEU A 423 -0.20 9.78 -2.57
C LEU A 423 0.72 10.56 -1.62
N PHE A 424 0.67 10.23 -0.34
CA PHE A 424 1.67 10.62 0.64
C PHE A 424 2.63 9.46 0.81
N PHE A 425 3.91 9.71 0.58
CA PHE A 425 4.97 8.73 0.67
C PHE A 425 5.84 9.06 1.88
N THR A 426 5.97 8.10 2.78
CA THR A 426 6.80 8.22 3.99
C THR A 426 7.81 7.09 4.01
N LEU A 427 9.08 7.44 4.07
CA LEU A 427 10.18 6.54 4.40
C LEU A 427 10.54 6.80 5.86
N TRP A 428 10.37 5.81 6.71
CA TRP A 428 10.56 5.90 8.17
C TRP A 428 11.99 5.62 8.60
N ALA A 429 12.63 4.67 7.92
CA ALA A 429 14.01 4.28 8.11
C ALA A 429 14.67 4.09 6.74
N ASP A 430 15.98 4.32 6.68
CA ASP A 430 16.75 4.01 5.47
C ASP A 430 16.88 2.47 5.34
N PRO A 431 16.29 1.85 4.31
CA PRO A 431 16.36 0.40 4.12
C PRO A 431 17.77 -0.10 3.79
N ALA A 432 18.72 0.79 3.49
CA ALA A 432 20.12 0.45 3.22
C ALA A 432 21.01 0.48 4.47
N LEU A 433 20.55 1.07 5.58
CA LEU A 433 21.26 1.04 6.86
C LEU A 433 20.80 -0.19 7.65
N GLU A 434 21.69 -0.74 8.48
CA GLU A 434 21.26 -1.68 9.52
C GLU A 434 20.27 -0.94 10.40
N VAL A 435 19.00 -1.37 10.35
CA VAL A 435 17.96 -0.77 11.16
C VAL A 435 18.25 -1.15 12.61
N GLU A 436 18.70 -0.17 13.40
CA GLU A 436 18.80 -0.30 14.86
C GLU A 436 17.37 -0.27 15.42
N ILE A 437 16.84 -1.45 15.71
CA ILE A 437 15.46 -1.65 16.15
C ILE A 437 15.42 -1.64 17.67
N ASP A 438 14.45 -0.94 18.23
CA ASP A 438 14.24 -0.91 19.67
C ASP A 438 14.01 -2.36 20.18
N PRO A 439 14.79 -2.86 21.16
CA PRO A 439 14.62 -4.20 21.69
C PRO A 439 13.24 -4.46 22.31
N ASP A 440 12.47 -3.41 22.62
CA ASP A 440 11.10 -3.50 23.11
C ASP A 440 10.04 -3.51 21.99
N THR A 441 10.43 -3.34 20.71
CA THR A 441 9.53 -3.41 19.54
C THR A 441 9.77 -4.68 18.72
N THR A 442 8.69 -5.33 18.27
CA THR A 442 8.76 -6.57 17.47
C THR A 442 8.73 -6.31 15.96
N THR A 443 8.18 -5.16 15.56
CA THR A 443 8.04 -4.73 14.17
C THR A 443 8.28 -3.23 14.04
N GLU A 444 8.99 -2.81 12.99
CA GLU A 444 9.19 -1.39 12.68
C GLU A 444 8.73 -1.03 11.25
N PRO A 445 8.01 0.08 11.07
CA PRO A 445 7.64 0.54 9.75
C PRO A 445 8.87 1.07 9.01
N ILE A 446 9.04 0.67 7.76
CA ILE A 446 10.11 1.13 6.87
C ILE A 446 9.55 2.08 5.82
N ILE A 447 8.48 1.68 5.13
CA ILE A 447 7.81 2.49 4.11
C ILE A 447 6.30 2.47 4.35
N GLU A 448 5.69 3.64 4.31
CA GLU A 448 4.24 3.78 4.31
C GLU A 448 3.82 4.69 3.15
N THR A 449 2.82 4.26 2.38
CA THR A 449 2.13 5.13 1.43
C THR A 449 0.65 5.24 1.77
N ARG A 450 0.10 6.45 1.65
CA ARG A 450 -1.31 6.75 1.92
C ARG A 450 -1.93 7.47 0.73
N ARG A 451 -3.07 6.99 0.28
CA ARG A 451 -3.81 7.57 -0.85
C ARG A 451 -4.90 8.49 -0.34
N SER A 452 -4.80 9.76 -0.70
CA SER A 452 -5.82 10.75 -0.36
C SER A 452 -7.11 10.51 -1.15
N ALA A 453 -8.25 10.70 -0.50
CA ALA A 453 -9.56 10.55 -1.14
C ALA A 453 -9.87 11.60 -2.21
N GLY A 454 -9.10 12.68 -2.26
CA GLY A 454 -9.21 13.72 -3.28
C GLY A 454 -8.41 14.98 -2.92
N ILE A 455 -8.36 15.95 -3.84
CA ILE A 455 -7.52 17.15 -3.66
C ILE A 455 -7.90 17.98 -2.44
N HIS A 456 -9.18 18.00 -2.06
CA HIS A 456 -9.63 18.68 -0.85
C HIS A 456 -8.98 18.08 0.40
N GLU A 457 -9.07 16.75 0.57
CA GLU A 457 -8.44 16.06 1.69
C GLU A 457 -6.91 16.19 1.65
N ALA A 458 -6.32 16.12 0.46
CA ALA A 458 -4.89 16.35 0.30
C ALA A 458 -4.47 17.76 0.73
N THR A 459 -5.27 18.78 0.40
CA THR A 459 -5.04 20.17 0.82
C THR A 459 -5.13 20.31 2.33
N ARG A 460 -6.16 19.72 2.95
CA ARG A 460 -6.32 19.72 4.41
C ARG A 460 -5.11 19.09 5.10
N ARG A 461 -4.61 17.98 4.55
CA ARG A 461 -3.43 17.27 5.06
C ARG A 461 -2.16 18.09 4.90
N LEU A 462 -1.86 18.59 3.70
CA LEU A 462 -0.66 19.41 3.45
C LEU A 462 -0.69 20.77 4.15
N GLY A 463 -1.87 21.34 4.38
CA GLY A 463 -2.01 22.53 5.20
C GLY A 463 -1.83 22.27 6.71
N MET A 464 -1.86 20.99 7.12
CA MET A 464 -1.99 20.52 8.49
C MET A 464 -3.17 21.20 9.21
N LEU A 465 -4.32 21.34 8.54
CA LEU A 465 -5.44 22.14 9.05
C LEU A 465 -6.04 21.58 10.34
N SER A 466 -5.88 20.29 10.62
CA SER A 466 -6.27 19.69 11.91
C SER A 466 -5.57 20.33 13.11
N VAL A 467 -4.34 20.83 12.91
CA VAL A 467 -3.59 21.60 13.91
C VAL A 467 -4.30 22.91 14.21
N GLU A 468 -4.67 23.67 13.17
CA GLU A 468 -5.33 24.97 13.31
C GLU A 468 -6.73 24.84 13.91
N GLU A 469 -7.44 23.78 13.54
CA GLU A 469 -8.80 23.51 13.99
C GLU A 469 -8.85 22.86 15.40
N ASN A 470 -7.69 22.45 15.95
CA ASN A 470 -7.56 21.68 17.20
C ASN A 470 -8.44 20.40 17.19
N ILE A 471 -8.53 19.75 16.04
CA ILE A 471 -9.34 18.56 15.83
C ILE A 471 -8.45 17.33 15.90
N GLN A 472 -8.63 16.52 16.95
CA GLN A 472 -7.92 15.24 17.13
C GLN A 472 -8.60 14.05 16.43
N ASP A 473 -9.80 14.23 15.90
CA ASP A 473 -10.67 13.16 15.40
C ASP A 473 -11.13 13.46 13.97
N SER A 474 -11.45 12.48 13.10
CA SER A 474 -11.87 12.86 11.74
C SER A 474 -13.11 13.76 11.79
N ALA A 475 -13.01 14.93 11.14
CA ALA A 475 -14.11 15.88 11.01
C ALA A 475 -15.32 15.28 10.28
N ARG A 476 -15.09 14.23 9.45
CA ARG A 476 -16.15 13.53 8.73
C ARG A 476 -16.58 12.27 9.49
N LYS A 477 -17.87 12.21 9.83
CA LYS A 477 -18.52 10.99 10.33
C LYS A 477 -19.36 10.35 9.22
N LEU A 478 -19.51 9.03 9.29
CA LEU A 478 -20.32 8.22 8.40
C LEU A 478 -21.79 8.63 8.54
N THR A 479 -22.50 8.88 7.44
CA THR A 479 -23.93 9.22 7.52
C THR A 479 -24.79 7.97 7.70
N ARG A 480 -26.05 8.16 8.07
CA ARG A 480 -27.03 7.05 8.21
C ARG A 480 -27.25 6.32 6.88
N GLU A 481 -27.33 7.07 5.79
CA GLU A 481 -27.52 6.54 4.44
C GLU A 481 -26.30 5.73 4.02
N GLU A 482 -25.09 6.28 4.21
CA GLU A 482 -23.83 5.59 3.89
C GLU A 482 -23.67 4.31 4.73
N HIS A 483 -23.97 4.36 6.03
CA HIS A 483 -23.91 3.20 6.91
C HIS A 483 -24.88 2.10 6.48
N ARG A 484 -26.12 2.47 6.13
CA ARG A 484 -27.11 1.53 5.58
C ARG A 484 -26.65 0.87 4.28
N GLU A 485 -26.11 1.67 3.35
CA GLU A 485 -25.59 1.17 2.07
C GLU A 485 -24.42 0.21 2.27
N LEU A 486 -23.50 0.52 3.18
CA LEU A 486 -22.37 -0.35 3.53
C LEU A 486 -22.81 -1.70 4.10
N LEU A 487 -23.88 -1.69 4.91
CA LEU A 487 -24.47 -2.91 5.47
C LEU A 487 -25.36 -3.66 4.47
N SER A 488 -25.58 -3.10 3.27
CA SER A 488 -26.48 -3.66 2.26
C SER A 488 -27.89 -3.95 2.79
N LEU A 489 -28.44 -3.06 3.63
CA LEU A 489 -29.76 -3.22 4.25
C LEU A 489 -30.83 -2.36 3.57
N SER A 490 -32.06 -2.89 3.49
CA SER A 490 -33.23 -2.06 3.17
C SER A 490 -33.48 -1.01 4.27
N PRO A 491 -34.20 0.10 3.97
CA PRO A 491 -34.57 1.07 5.01
C PRO A 491 -35.24 0.41 6.22
N GLU A 492 -36.18 -0.51 6.01
CA GLU A 492 -36.95 -1.15 7.08
C GLU A 492 -36.11 -2.08 7.95
N GLU A 493 -35.19 -2.84 7.34
CA GLU A 493 -34.24 -3.71 8.07
C GLU A 493 -33.26 -2.88 8.88
N TYR A 494 -32.82 -1.75 8.33
CA TYR A 494 -31.90 -0.85 8.99
C TYR A 494 -32.53 -0.22 10.23
N GLU A 495 -33.75 0.30 10.16
CA GLU A 495 -34.48 0.82 11.33
C GLU A 495 -34.62 -0.22 12.44
N ARG A 496 -34.96 -1.47 12.08
CA ARG A 496 -35.07 -2.57 13.06
C ARG A 496 -33.75 -2.87 13.74
N LYS A 497 -32.63 -2.89 13.00
CA LYS A 497 -31.30 -3.14 13.57
C LYS A 497 -30.77 -1.98 14.42
N MET A 498 -31.22 -0.76 14.16
CA MET A 498 -30.81 0.43 14.90
C MET A 498 -31.61 0.67 16.19
N THR A 499 -32.70 -0.09 16.40
CA THR A 499 -33.53 0.00 17.61
C THR A 499 -33.05 -1.08 18.60
N PHE A 500 -32.08 -0.72 19.44
CA PHE A 500 -31.54 -1.59 20.51
C PHE A 500 -32.43 -1.62 21.76
#